data_AF-A0A2W5T2D3-F1
#
_entry.id   AF-A0A2W5T2D3-F1
#
_cell.length_a   1.000
_cell.length_b   1.000
_cell.length_c   1.000
_cell.angle_alpha   90.00
_cell.angle_beta   90.00
_cell.angle_gamma   90.00
#
_symmetry.space_group_name_H-M   'P 1'
#
loop_
_entity.id
_entity.type
_entity.pdbx_description
1 polymer ?
#
loop_
_entity_poly.entity_id
_entity_poly.type
_entity_poly.pdbx_seq_one_letter_code
_entity_poly.pdbx_strand_id
1 'polypeptide(L)'
;MKRLNFSEKVALFVTTLHREQSDALLTGFATESQQRATQFAAQVKTWDSGQRQARLTHEFGVPPDAADRLKQVVVGVDGVLRAAVVASLPPSMRQQFPQFKGEVESFPEVVKGLAARLVREAGR
;
A
#
# COMPACT_ATOMS: atom_id res chain seq x y z
N MET A 1 -6.34 9.06 -12.66
CA MET A 1 -6.37 10.10 -11.60
C MET A 1 -4.94 10.51 -11.26
N LYS A 2 -4.66 11.80 -11.06
CA LYS A 2 -3.32 12.27 -10.66
C LYS A 2 -2.99 11.75 -9.25
N ARG A 3 -1.78 11.21 -9.04
CA ARG A 3 -1.28 10.83 -7.71
C ARG A 3 -1.20 12.06 -6.81
N LEU A 4 -1.66 11.92 -5.56
CA LEU A 4 -1.56 12.98 -4.56
C LEU A 4 -0.13 13.12 -4.03
N ASN A 5 0.26 14.36 -3.70
CA ASN A 5 1.46 14.59 -2.90
C ASN A 5 1.25 14.19 -1.43
N PHE A 6 2.31 14.19 -0.62
CA PHE A 6 2.23 13.75 0.77
C PHE A 6 1.20 14.54 1.60
N SER A 7 1.23 15.87 1.53
CA SER A 7 0.29 16.75 2.25
C SER A 7 -1.17 16.50 1.86
N GLU A 8 -1.44 16.27 0.57
CA GLU A 8 -2.78 15.96 0.06
C GLU A 8 -3.24 14.56 0.50
N LYS A 9 -2.34 13.57 0.56
CA LYS A 9 -2.65 12.24 1.08
C LYS A 9 -3.04 12.31 2.55
N VAL A 10 -2.25 13.03 3.36
CA VAL A 10 -2.57 13.22 4.79
C VAL A 10 -3.91 13.96 4.94
N ALA A 11 -4.15 15.02 4.16
CA ALA A 11 -5.43 15.71 4.13
C ALA A 11 -6.60 14.79 3.77
N LEU A 12 -6.45 13.92 2.76
CA LEU A 12 -7.47 12.93 2.40
C LEU A 12 -7.78 12.00 3.57
N PHE A 13 -6.73 11.44 4.19
CA PHE A 13 -6.85 10.47 5.27
C PHE A 13 -7.54 11.07 6.49
N VAL A 14 -7.02 12.20 6.98
CA VAL A 14 -7.52 12.85 8.19
C VAL A 14 -8.93 13.41 7.97
N THR A 15 -9.21 14.02 6.82
CA THR A 15 -10.56 14.54 6.52
C THR A 15 -11.59 13.43 6.44
N THR A 16 -11.19 12.21 6.05
CA THR A 16 -12.11 11.08 5.96
C THR A 16 -12.34 10.39 7.31
N LEU A 17 -11.33 10.31 8.18
CA LEU A 17 -11.45 9.65 9.49
C LEU A 17 -11.89 10.61 10.62
N HIS A 18 -11.37 11.83 10.62
CA HIS A 18 -11.56 12.84 11.67
C HIS A 18 -11.92 14.19 11.05
N ARG A 19 -13.05 14.21 10.33
CA ARG A 19 -13.50 15.36 9.53
C ARG A 19 -13.49 16.69 10.30
N GLU A 20 -13.96 16.69 11.55
CA GLU A 20 -14.06 17.89 12.40
C GLU A 20 -12.70 18.39 12.89
N GLN A 21 -11.77 17.48 13.21
CA GLN A 21 -10.44 17.82 13.72
C GLN A 21 -9.41 18.01 12.60
N SER A 22 -9.81 17.78 11.35
CA SER A 22 -8.89 17.76 10.20
C SER A 22 -8.11 19.06 10.03
N ASP A 23 -8.74 20.21 10.20
CA ASP A 23 -8.06 21.50 10.02
C ASP A 23 -6.99 21.72 11.09
N ALA A 24 -7.26 21.34 12.35
CA ALA A 24 -6.29 21.41 13.44
C ALA A 24 -5.11 20.47 13.20
N LEU A 25 -5.38 19.24 12.75
CA LEU A 25 -4.34 18.24 12.48
C LEU A 25 -3.43 18.63 11.30
N LEU A 26 -3.91 19.45 10.36
CA LEU A 26 -3.11 19.95 9.23
C LEU A 26 -2.22 21.15 9.58
N THR A 27 -2.40 21.78 10.75
CA THR A 27 -1.58 22.94 11.16
C THR A 27 -0.10 22.60 11.42
N GLY A 28 0.23 21.32 11.61
CA GLY A 28 1.61 20.87 11.83
C GLY A 28 2.49 20.87 10.57
N PHE A 29 1.94 21.16 9.39
CA PHE A 29 2.72 21.23 8.15
C PHE A 29 3.46 22.57 8.01
N ALA A 30 4.58 22.54 7.29
CA ALA A 30 5.20 23.78 6.78
C ALA A 30 4.20 24.56 5.92
N THR A 31 4.25 25.90 5.97
CA THR A 31 3.22 26.82 5.44
C THR A 31 2.72 26.47 4.03
N GLU A 32 3.63 26.17 3.10
CA GLU A 32 3.26 25.86 1.71
C GLU A 32 2.49 24.52 1.60
N SER A 33 2.93 23.51 2.37
CA SER A 33 2.27 22.20 2.42
C SER A 33 0.94 22.27 3.17
N GLN A 34 0.86 23.12 4.20
CA GLN A 34 -0.38 23.39 4.93
C GLN A 34 -1.42 24.02 4.00
N GLN A 35 -1.08 25.08 3.26
CA GLN A 35 -2.02 25.71 2.31
C GLN A 35 -2.58 24.70 1.30
N ARG A 36 -1.70 23.89 0.70
CA ARG A 36 -2.12 22.82 -0.23
C ARG A 36 -3.02 21.78 0.45
N ALA A 37 -2.63 21.32 1.64
CA ALA A 37 -3.40 20.33 2.40
C ALA A 37 -4.80 20.86 2.77
N THR A 38 -4.90 22.08 3.28
CA THR A 38 -6.16 22.69 3.70
C THR A 38 -7.08 22.95 2.51
N GLN A 39 -6.54 23.44 1.38
CA GLN A 39 -7.32 23.61 0.16
C GLN A 39 -7.86 22.27 -0.36
N PHE A 40 -7.04 21.23 -0.35
CA PHE A 40 -7.46 19.89 -0.74
C PHE A 40 -8.49 19.30 0.24
N ALA A 41 -8.31 19.47 1.55
CA ALA A 41 -9.26 19.04 2.58
C ALA A 41 -10.64 19.69 2.39
N ALA A 42 -10.69 20.98 2.05
CA ALA A 42 -11.93 21.67 1.73
C ALA A 42 -12.68 21.03 0.55
N GLN A 43 -11.96 20.60 -0.50
CA GLN A 43 -12.54 19.85 -1.62
C GLN A 43 -13.03 18.45 -1.18
N VAL A 44 -12.23 17.72 -0.40
CA VAL A 44 -12.62 16.38 0.11
C VAL A 44 -13.87 16.45 0.99
N LYS A 45 -14.07 17.55 1.72
CA LYS A 45 -15.26 17.78 2.54
C LYS A 45 -16.54 17.87 1.69
N THR A 46 -16.48 18.32 0.43
CA THR A 46 -17.66 18.41 -0.45
C THR A 46 -18.00 17.09 -1.13
N TRP A 47 -17.09 16.12 -1.14
CA TRP A 47 -17.33 14.81 -1.75
C TRP A 47 -18.38 13.99 -0.99
N ASP A 48 -19.06 13.08 -1.69
CA ASP A 48 -19.86 12.05 -1.05
C ASP A 48 -18.98 10.92 -0.45
N SER A 49 -19.61 9.95 0.21
CA SER A 49 -18.89 8.82 0.80
C SER A 49 -18.22 7.92 -0.24
N GLY A 50 -18.85 7.68 -1.39
CA GLY A 50 -18.33 6.84 -2.45
C GLY A 50 -17.09 7.44 -3.12
N GLN A 51 -17.11 8.75 -3.40
CA GLN A 51 -15.98 9.50 -3.94
C GLN A 51 -14.77 9.47 -2.99
N ARG A 52 -14.99 9.67 -1.68
CA ARG A 52 -13.91 9.55 -0.68
C ARG A 52 -13.33 8.14 -0.62
N GLN A 53 -14.17 7.12 -0.58
CA GLN A 53 -13.73 5.71 -0.53
C GLN A 53 -12.97 5.32 -1.80
N ALA A 54 -13.46 5.70 -2.98
CA ALA A 54 -12.76 5.48 -4.24
C ALA A 54 -11.39 6.17 -4.26
N ARG A 55 -11.30 7.41 -3.76
CA ARG A 55 -10.03 8.13 -3.67
C ARG A 55 -9.07 7.48 -2.66
N LEU A 56 -9.56 7.06 -1.50
CA LEU A 56 -8.76 6.37 -0.48
C LEU A 56 -8.21 5.05 -1.03
N THR A 57 -9.05 4.24 -1.66
CA THR A 57 -8.63 2.99 -2.29
C THR A 57 -7.59 3.24 -3.38
N HIS A 58 -7.74 4.29 -4.19
CA HIS A 58 -6.75 4.63 -5.21
C HIS A 58 -5.39 5.07 -4.62
N GLU A 59 -5.39 5.84 -3.52
CA GLU A 59 -4.15 6.41 -2.97
C GLU A 59 -3.46 5.54 -1.92
N PHE A 60 -4.23 4.74 -1.17
CA PHE A 60 -3.78 3.90 -0.05
C PHE A 60 -4.09 2.42 -0.21
N GLY A 61 -4.94 2.04 -1.16
CA GLY A 61 -5.25 0.64 -1.43
C GLY A 61 -4.10 -0.08 -2.13
N VAL A 62 -4.21 -1.41 -2.16
CA VAL A 62 -3.29 -2.26 -2.91
C VAL A 62 -3.42 -1.92 -4.40
N PRO A 63 -2.31 -1.64 -5.11
CA PRO A 63 -2.35 -1.38 -6.54
C PRO A 63 -3.07 -2.53 -7.29
N PRO A 64 -3.89 -2.24 -8.31
CA PRO A 64 -4.62 -3.27 -9.03
C PRO A 64 -3.70 -4.30 -9.71
N ASP A 65 -2.47 -3.90 -10.03
CA ASP A 65 -1.41 -4.72 -10.60
C ASP A 65 -0.51 -5.40 -9.56
N ALA A 66 -0.73 -5.19 -8.25
CA ALA A 66 0.12 -5.77 -7.20
C ALA A 66 0.15 -7.30 -7.26
N ALA A 67 -0.98 -7.94 -7.58
CA ALA A 67 -1.03 -9.39 -7.77
C ALA A 67 -0.16 -9.83 -8.95
N ASP A 68 -0.16 -9.08 -10.05
CA ASP A 68 0.64 -9.40 -11.24
C ASP A 68 2.13 -9.10 -11.03
N ARG A 69 2.47 -8.01 -10.34
CA ARG A 69 3.85 -7.72 -9.92
C ARG A 69 4.38 -8.78 -8.96
N LEU A 70 3.57 -9.24 -8.01
CA LEU A 70 3.94 -10.35 -7.13
C LEU A 70 4.14 -11.65 -7.89
N LYS A 71 3.30 -11.96 -8.88
CA LYS A 71 3.53 -13.10 -9.79
C LYS A 71 4.85 -12.97 -10.54
N GLN A 72 5.16 -11.80 -11.07
CA GLN A 72 6.44 -11.55 -11.75
C GLN A 72 7.63 -11.75 -10.82
N VAL A 73 7.54 -11.30 -9.56
CA VAL A 73 8.58 -11.56 -8.55
C VAL A 73 8.77 -13.06 -8.34
N VAL A 74 7.69 -13.82 -8.12
CA VAL A 74 7.76 -15.27 -7.89
C VAL A 74 8.35 -16.02 -9.09
N VAL A 75 7.98 -15.62 -10.31
CA VAL A 75 8.52 -16.21 -11.56
C VAL A 75 9.99 -15.83 -11.75
N GLY A 76 10.38 -14.60 -11.41
CA GLY A 76 11.72 -14.05 -11.64
C GLY A 76 12.78 -14.45 -10.61
N VAL A 77 12.41 -15.05 -9.48
CA VAL A 77 13.37 -15.61 -8.51
C VAL A 77 13.39 -17.13 -8.59
N ASP A 78 14.55 -17.75 -8.38
CA ASP A 78 14.74 -19.20 -8.46
C ASP A 78 15.06 -19.85 -7.11
N GLY A 79 14.84 -21.17 -7.05
CA GLY A 79 15.28 -22.04 -5.96
C GLY A 79 14.76 -21.63 -4.57
N VAL A 80 15.67 -21.62 -3.58
CA VAL A 80 15.34 -21.37 -2.17
C VAL A 80 14.70 -19.99 -1.94
N LEU A 81 15.06 -18.98 -2.75
CA LEU A 81 14.46 -17.65 -2.65
C LEU A 81 13.01 -17.64 -3.13
N ARG A 82 12.67 -18.43 -4.15
CA ARG A 82 11.28 -18.59 -4.62
C ARG A 82 10.39 -19.18 -3.52
N ALA A 83 10.83 -20.26 -2.89
CA ALA A 83 10.15 -20.88 -1.77
C ALA A 83 9.93 -19.88 -0.62
N ALA A 84 10.96 -19.11 -0.25
CA ALA A 84 10.87 -18.10 0.80
C ALA A 84 9.93 -16.94 0.46
N VAL A 85 9.91 -16.49 -0.80
CA VAL A 85 8.97 -15.47 -1.30
C VAL A 85 7.54 -15.98 -1.21
N VAL A 86 7.26 -17.20 -1.69
CA VAL A 86 5.91 -17.79 -1.62
C VAL A 86 5.45 -17.97 -0.18
N ALA A 87 6.33 -18.42 0.73
CA ALA A 87 6.03 -18.54 2.16
C ALA A 87 5.69 -17.18 2.81
N SER A 88 6.31 -16.10 2.32
CA SER A 88 6.09 -14.73 2.79
C SER A 88 4.81 -14.07 2.25
N LEU A 89 4.13 -14.68 1.27
CA LEU A 89 2.89 -14.14 0.71
C LEU A 89 1.71 -14.23 1.69
N PRO A 90 0.71 -13.34 1.58
CA PRO A 90 -0.57 -13.49 2.26
C PRO A 90 -1.27 -14.83 1.94
N PRO A 91 -2.00 -15.45 2.88
CA PRO A 91 -2.65 -16.75 2.67
C PRO A 91 -3.56 -16.81 1.42
N SER A 92 -4.27 -15.72 1.12
CA SER A 92 -5.13 -15.60 -0.06
C SER A 92 -4.37 -15.68 -1.39
N MET A 93 -3.10 -15.25 -1.41
CA MET A 93 -2.26 -15.26 -2.62
C MET A 93 -1.47 -16.54 -2.77
N ARG A 94 -1.13 -17.23 -1.67
CA ARG A 94 -0.44 -18.54 -1.73
C ARG A 94 -1.22 -19.58 -2.53
N GLN A 95 -2.55 -19.50 -2.53
CA GLN A 95 -3.41 -20.42 -3.29
C GLN A 95 -3.18 -20.35 -4.81
N GLN A 96 -2.60 -19.25 -5.32
CA GLN A 96 -2.27 -19.10 -6.73
C GLN A 96 -0.97 -19.81 -7.12
N PHE A 97 -0.23 -20.33 -6.13
CA PHE A 97 1.06 -21.00 -6.32
C PHE A 97 1.09 -22.38 -5.64
N PRO A 98 0.13 -23.28 -5.97
CA PRO A 98 0.02 -24.60 -5.32
C PRO A 98 1.27 -25.47 -5.50
N GLN A 99 2.05 -25.25 -6.56
CA GLN A 99 3.28 -25.99 -6.86
C GLN A 99 4.43 -25.73 -5.87
N PHE A 100 4.36 -24.64 -5.11
CA PHE A 100 5.37 -24.29 -4.09
C PHE A 100 4.84 -24.54 -2.66
N LYS A 101 3.68 -25.20 -2.54
CA LYS A 101 3.05 -25.52 -1.27
C LYS A 101 3.80 -26.67 -0.60
N GLY A 102 4.58 -26.36 0.44
CA GLY A 102 5.34 -27.34 1.23
C GLY A 102 6.86 -27.28 1.06
N GLU A 103 7.41 -26.31 0.32
CA GLU A 103 8.86 -26.11 0.26
C GLU A 103 9.38 -25.49 1.57
N VAL A 104 10.13 -26.31 2.33
CA VAL A 104 11.00 -26.05 3.50
C VAL A 104 10.69 -24.76 4.29
N GLU A 105 9.97 -24.89 5.42
CA GLU A 105 9.62 -23.74 6.30
C GLU A 105 10.83 -23.07 6.99
N SER A 106 12.00 -23.71 6.95
CA SER A 106 13.22 -23.21 7.59
C SER A 106 14.20 -22.63 6.57
N PHE A 107 14.09 -21.33 6.33
CA PHE A 107 15.03 -20.55 5.53
C PHE A 107 16.06 -19.84 6.43
N PRO A 108 17.29 -19.56 5.95
CA PRO A 108 18.20 -18.63 6.62
C PRO A 108 17.56 -17.25 6.78
N GLU A 109 17.82 -16.56 7.89
CA GLU A 109 17.20 -15.25 8.20
C GLU A 109 17.44 -14.19 7.12
N VAL A 110 18.62 -14.21 6.48
CA VAL A 110 18.93 -13.30 5.35
C VAL A 110 17.97 -13.53 4.18
N VAL A 111 17.63 -14.78 3.89
CA VAL A 111 16.71 -15.15 2.80
C VAL A 111 15.28 -14.74 3.15
N LYS A 112 14.85 -14.94 4.40
CA LYS A 112 13.53 -14.45 4.88
C LYS A 112 13.42 -12.93 4.77
N GLY A 113 14.45 -12.21 5.19
CA GLY A 113 14.51 -10.75 5.10
C GLY A 113 14.40 -10.25 3.67
N LEU A 114 15.14 -10.88 2.74
CA LEU A 114 15.07 -10.55 1.32
C LEU A 114 13.70 -10.86 0.71
N ALA A 115 13.15 -12.04 0.99
CA ALA A 115 11.81 -12.44 0.52
C ALA A 115 10.71 -11.47 1.00
N ALA A 116 10.71 -11.13 2.30
CA ALA A 116 9.75 -10.20 2.88
C ALA A 116 9.89 -8.78 2.31
N ARG A 117 11.11 -8.37 1.92
CA ARG A 117 11.34 -7.10 1.24
C ARG A 117 10.75 -7.11 -0.18
N LEU A 118 11.03 -8.16 -0.97
CA LEU A 118 10.52 -8.30 -2.34
C LEU A 118 8.99 -8.30 -2.38
N VAL A 119 8.35 -9.05 -1.49
CA VAL A 119 6.87 -9.08 -1.38
C VAL A 119 6.30 -7.69 -1.03
N ARG A 120 6.95 -6.97 -0.11
CA ARG A 120 6.52 -5.63 0.30
C ARG A 120 6.68 -4.59 -0.81
N GLU A 121 7.78 -4.65 -1.56
CA GLU A 121 8.05 -3.74 -2.68
C GLU A 121 7.07 -3.98 -3.83
N ALA A 122 6.78 -5.25 -4.17
CA ALA A 122 5.80 -5.58 -5.20
C ALA A 122 4.34 -5.32 -4.78
N GLY A 123 4.07 -5.25 -3.47
CA GLY A 123 2.75 -4.92 -2.92
C GLY A 123 2.45 -3.43 -2.77
N ARG A 124 3.45 -2.54 -2.91
CA ARG A 124 3.34 -1.07 -2.78
C ARG A 124 3.12 -0.36 -4.12
#